data_AF-D8RBE8-F1
#
_entry.id   AF-D8RBE8-F1
#
_cell.length_a   1.000
_cell.length_b   1.000
_cell.length_c   1.000
_cell.angle_alpha   90.00
_cell.angle_beta   90.00
_cell.angle_gamma   90.00
#
_symmetry.space_group_name_H-M   'P 1'
#
loop_
_entity.id
_entity.type
_entity.pdbx_description
1 polymer ?
#
loop_
_entity_poly.entity_id
_entity_poly.type
_entity_poly.pdbx_seq_one_letter_code
_entity_poly.pdbx_strand_id
1 'polypeptide(L)'
;NIEYVATEFYTQASMGRTMDYLDSSLAGNCTDPPRGGEKAYLSPSAEDMMRQIAYQSLDHLKAIQLSLGSNKSCNRPGIDVSCSRFSRIVNDAMGHTLWPDFDWYKNDYTTLLGAYWFSGLLTKCYTGILDRCEGPATNRLCGSLAAAKARQEMVIRTVLYQNFQHNVYPYKISVAEFTNRLSRYKDKLAGSNGTADEGLWVPSCLGTGGSNSNMFSADSYGLPF
;
A
#
# COMPACT_ATOMS: atom_id res chain seq x y z
N ASN A 1 -3.07 -13.30 1.06
CA ASN A 1 -2.58 -12.76 -0.22
C ASN A 1 -2.88 -11.26 -0.22
N ILE A 2 -1.83 -10.43 -0.10
CA ILE A 2 -1.96 -8.99 0.09
C ILE A 2 -2.33 -8.21 -1.19
N GLU A 3 -1.98 -8.72 -2.37
CA GLU A 3 -2.31 -8.06 -3.65
C GLU A 3 -3.83 -7.93 -3.81
N TYR A 4 -4.59 -8.94 -3.41
CA TYR A 4 -6.06 -8.87 -3.38
C TYR A 4 -6.58 -7.83 -2.39
N VAL A 5 -6.03 -7.76 -1.18
CA VAL A 5 -6.49 -6.80 -0.14
C VAL A 5 -6.23 -5.36 -0.59
N ALA A 6 -5.05 -5.09 -1.16
CA ALA A 6 -4.70 -3.78 -1.69
C ALA A 6 -5.58 -3.42 -2.89
N THR A 7 -5.80 -4.35 -3.82
CA THR A 7 -6.66 -4.13 -4.99
C THR A 7 -8.10 -3.81 -4.57
N GLU A 8 -8.62 -4.53 -3.58
CA GLU A 8 -9.95 -4.26 -3.02
C GLU A 8 -10.00 -2.86 -2.38
N PHE A 9 -8.99 -2.50 -1.58
CA PHE A 9 -8.89 -1.14 -1.03
C PHE A 9 -8.88 -0.07 -2.13
N TYR A 10 -8.05 -0.22 -3.17
CA TYR A 10 -7.92 0.76 -4.25
C TYR A 10 -9.21 0.91 -5.07
N THR A 11 -9.86 -0.21 -5.41
CA THR A 11 -11.11 -0.21 -6.20
C THR A 11 -12.25 0.42 -5.41
N GLN A 12 -12.40 0.07 -4.14
CA GLN A 12 -13.40 0.67 -3.27
C GLN A 12 -13.14 2.15 -3.03
N ALA A 13 -11.92 2.54 -2.62
CA ALA A 13 -11.59 3.94 -2.36
C ALA A 13 -11.78 4.83 -3.59
N SER A 14 -11.35 4.37 -4.77
CA SER A 14 -11.39 5.17 -6.00
C SER A 14 -12.73 5.15 -6.72
N MET A 15 -13.54 4.10 -6.61
CA MET A 15 -14.75 3.92 -7.44
C MET A 15 -16.01 3.54 -6.65
N GLY A 16 -15.89 3.19 -5.37
CA GLY A 16 -17.00 2.64 -4.57
C GLY A 16 -17.49 1.30 -5.09
N ARG A 17 -16.61 0.54 -5.76
CA ARG A 17 -16.92 -0.75 -6.38
C ARG A 17 -15.91 -1.78 -5.88
N THR A 18 -16.40 -2.98 -5.61
CA THR A 18 -15.54 -4.12 -5.28
C THR A 18 -14.75 -4.58 -6.50
N MET A 19 -13.68 -5.33 -6.30
CA MET A 19 -12.97 -5.94 -7.41
C MET A 19 -13.85 -6.93 -8.20
N ASP A 20 -14.76 -7.64 -7.53
CA ASP A 20 -15.67 -8.61 -8.16
C ASP A 20 -16.65 -7.93 -9.14
N TYR A 21 -16.99 -6.65 -8.91
CA TYR A 21 -17.80 -5.86 -9.86
C TYR A 21 -17.05 -5.58 -11.16
N LEU A 22 -15.71 -5.42 -11.08
CA LEU A 22 -14.87 -5.08 -12.23
C LEU A 22 -14.40 -6.33 -12.97
N ASP A 23 -14.07 -7.39 -12.23
CA ASP A 23 -13.71 -8.69 -12.78
C ASP A 23 -13.96 -9.80 -11.75
N SER A 24 -15.15 -10.41 -11.81
CA SER A 24 -15.53 -11.52 -10.94
C SER A 24 -14.72 -12.79 -11.15
N SER A 25 -14.03 -12.94 -12.29
CA SER A 25 -13.20 -14.13 -12.55
C SER A 25 -12.00 -14.22 -11.60
N LEU A 26 -11.54 -13.07 -11.08
CA LEU A 26 -10.46 -12.98 -10.11
C LEU A 26 -10.81 -13.62 -8.75
N ALA A 27 -12.09 -13.81 -8.43
CA ALA A 27 -12.51 -14.48 -7.20
C ALA A 27 -12.13 -15.98 -7.20
N GLY A 28 -11.99 -16.59 -8.38
CA GLY A 28 -11.87 -18.04 -8.50
C GLY A 28 -13.11 -18.74 -7.94
N ASN A 29 -12.91 -19.71 -7.06
CA ASN A 29 -14.00 -20.43 -6.39
C ASN A 29 -14.48 -19.73 -5.10
N CYS A 30 -13.96 -18.54 -4.76
CA CYS A 30 -14.39 -17.81 -3.57
C CYS A 30 -15.82 -17.28 -3.77
N THR A 31 -16.74 -17.71 -2.90
CA THR A 31 -18.14 -17.28 -2.92
C THR A 31 -18.44 -16.13 -1.97
N ASP A 32 -17.52 -15.83 -1.05
CA ASP A 32 -17.65 -14.74 -0.09
C ASP A 32 -17.25 -13.40 -0.74
N PRO A 33 -18.18 -12.45 -0.96
CA PRO A 33 -17.83 -11.15 -1.49
C PRO A 33 -16.92 -10.38 -0.51
N PRO A 34 -16.07 -9.47 -0.99
CA PRO A 34 -15.33 -8.57 -0.12
C PRO A 34 -16.28 -7.77 0.76
N ARG A 35 -15.87 -7.54 2.01
CA ARG A 35 -16.67 -6.85 3.02
C ARG A 35 -16.07 -5.50 3.37
N GLY A 36 -16.93 -4.58 3.77
CA GLY A 36 -16.53 -3.22 4.09
C GLY A 36 -16.07 -2.45 2.86
N GLY A 37 -15.27 -1.41 3.11
CA GLY A 37 -14.86 -0.45 2.11
C GLY A 37 -15.96 0.53 1.72
N GLU A 38 -15.55 1.69 1.23
CA GLU A 38 -16.46 2.70 0.70
C GLU A 38 -15.75 3.57 -0.33
N LYS A 39 -16.54 4.35 -1.08
CA LYS A 39 -16.00 5.39 -1.95
C LYS A 39 -15.38 6.48 -1.09
N ALA A 40 -14.08 6.71 -1.25
CA ALA A 40 -13.39 7.77 -0.51
C ALA A 40 -13.79 9.16 -1.01
N TYR A 41 -13.78 10.14 -0.11
CA TYR A 41 -13.99 11.54 -0.45
C TYR A 41 -12.67 12.15 -0.96
N LEU A 42 -12.45 12.05 -2.27
CA LEU A 42 -11.20 12.44 -2.91
C LEU A 42 -11.33 13.69 -3.77
N SER A 43 -10.27 14.49 -3.83
CA SER A 43 -10.11 15.50 -4.88
C SER A 43 -9.99 14.82 -6.26
N PRO A 44 -10.32 15.52 -7.36
CA PRO A 44 -10.30 14.90 -8.69
C PRO A 44 -8.95 14.28 -9.07
N SER A 45 -7.84 14.90 -8.67
CA SER A 45 -6.48 14.39 -8.93
C SER A 45 -6.14 13.16 -8.08
N ALA A 46 -6.50 13.16 -6.80
CA ALA A 46 -6.30 12.00 -5.92
C ALA A 46 -7.18 10.83 -6.36
N GLU A 47 -8.43 11.09 -6.75
CA GLU A 47 -9.32 10.06 -7.28
C GLU A 47 -8.77 9.44 -8.56
N ASP A 48 -8.34 10.25 -9.52
CA ASP A 48 -7.80 9.77 -10.78
C ASP A 48 -6.55 8.90 -10.57
N MET A 49 -5.63 9.36 -9.71
CA MET A 49 -4.46 8.59 -9.29
C MET A 49 -4.85 7.24 -8.69
N MET A 50 -5.74 7.23 -7.69
CA MET A 50 -6.19 6.00 -7.04
C MET A 50 -6.89 5.05 -8.02
N ARG A 51 -7.65 5.59 -8.98
CA ARG A 51 -8.34 4.81 -10.02
C ARG A 51 -7.34 4.13 -10.95
N GLN A 52 -6.29 4.83 -11.37
CA GLN A 52 -5.22 4.24 -12.18
C GLN A 52 -4.48 3.13 -11.43
N ILE A 53 -4.18 3.33 -10.15
CA ILE A 53 -3.57 2.30 -9.28
C ILE A 53 -4.50 1.08 -9.13
N ALA A 54 -5.81 1.30 -9.00
CA ALA A 54 -6.82 0.25 -8.91
C ALA A 54 -6.83 -0.65 -10.16
N TYR A 55 -6.93 -0.03 -11.35
CA TYR A 55 -6.92 -0.80 -12.61
C TYR A 55 -5.61 -1.55 -12.83
N GLN A 56 -4.46 -0.93 -12.56
CA GLN A 56 -3.17 -1.64 -12.67
C GLN A 56 -3.09 -2.82 -11.70
N SER A 57 -3.62 -2.68 -10.48
CA SER A 57 -3.57 -3.76 -9.49
C SER A 57 -4.52 -4.92 -9.86
N LEU A 58 -5.66 -4.65 -10.50
CA LEU A 58 -6.49 -5.69 -11.12
C LEU A 58 -5.72 -6.44 -12.21
N ASP A 59 -5.02 -5.72 -13.09
CA ASP A 59 -4.25 -6.34 -14.16
C ASP A 59 -3.03 -7.11 -13.64
N HIS A 60 -2.43 -6.68 -12.53
CA HIS A 60 -1.41 -7.47 -11.83
C HIS A 60 -1.97 -8.80 -11.35
N LEU A 61 -3.16 -8.83 -10.74
CA LEU A 61 -3.81 -10.08 -10.34
C LEU A 61 -4.06 -10.99 -11.54
N LYS A 62 -4.56 -10.46 -12.66
CA LYS A 62 -4.73 -11.24 -13.91
C LYS A 62 -3.41 -11.82 -14.39
N ALA A 63 -2.34 -11.04 -14.40
CA ALA A 63 -1.01 -11.48 -14.81
C ALA A 63 -0.47 -12.61 -13.90
N ILE A 64 -0.69 -12.50 -12.59
CA ILE A 64 -0.31 -13.54 -11.61
C ILE A 64 -1.12 -14.81 -11.85
N GLN A 65 -2.45 -14.72 -11.99
CA GLN A 65 -3.29 -15.89 -12.24
C GLN A 65 -2.92 -16.59 -13.56
N LEU A 66 -2.69 -15.81 -14.61
CA LEU A 66 -2.26 -16.34 -15.92
C LEU A 66 -0.90 -17.05 -15.82
N SER A 67 0.06 -16.47 -15.09
CA SER A 67 1.40 -17.04 -14.93
C SER A 67 1.41 -18.31 -14.07
N LEU A 68 0.55 -18.39 -13.06
CA LEU A 68 0.44 -19.58 -12.21
C LEU A 68 -0.39 -20.69 -12.89
N GLY A 69 -1.32 -20.32 -13.76
CA GLY A 69 -2.30 -21.22 -14.35
C GLY A 69 -3.40 -21.62 -13.38
N SER A 70 -4.49 -22.17 -13.90
CA SER A 70 -5.70 -22.50 -13.13
C SER A 70 -5.46 -23.48 -11.97
N ASN A 71 -4.45 -24.36 -12.08
CA ASN A 71 -4.15 -25.37 -11.07
C ASN A 71 -3.31 -24.87 -9.89
N LYS A 72 -2.65 -23.71 -10.03
CA LYS A 72 -1.79 -23.13 -8.96
C LYS A 72 -2.23 -21.73 -8.53
N SER A 73 -3.15 -21.10 -9.27
CA SER A 73 -3.74 -19.83 -8.87
C SER A 73 -4.51 -19.98 -7.56
N CYS A 74 -4.24 -19.10 -6.61
CA CYS A 74 -4.98 -19.06 -5.36
C CYS A 74 -6.28 -18.27 -5.55
N ASN A 75 -7.39 -18.83 -5.06
CA ASN A 75 -8.65 -18.11 -4.92
C ASN A 75 -8.44 -16.81 -4.11
N ARG A 76 -9.25 -15.80 -4.39
CA ARG A 76 -9.31 -14.60 -3.56
C ARG A 76 -9.61 -15.00 -2.11
N PRO A 77 -8.82 -14.55 -1.12
CA PRO A 77 -9.15 -14.83 0.29
C PRO A 77 -10.45 -14.12 0.69
N GLY A 78 -11.02 -14.48 1.84
CA GLY A 78 -12.00 -13.62 2.50
C GLY A 78 -11.35 -12.28 2.85
N ILE A 79 -11.94 -11.17 2.40
CA ILE A 79 -11.39 -9.83 2.55
C ILE A 79 -12.39 -8.96 3.31
N ASP A 80 -11.90 -8.24 4.30
CA ASP A 80 -12.63 -7.21 5.05
C ASP A 80 -11.77 -5.95 5.09
N VAL A 81 -12.12 -4.98 4.24
CA VAL A 81 -11.46 -3.67 4.14
C VAL A 81 -12.25 -2.58 4.88
N SER A 82 -13.10 -2.96 5.84
CA SER A 82 -13.85 -1.98 6.63
C SER A 82 -12.92 -1.05 7.42
N CYS A 83 -13.38 0.19 7.61
CA CYS A 83 -12.71 1.20 8.43
C CYS A 83 -12.30 0.63 9.80
N SER A 84 -13.18 -0.15 10.46
CA SER A 84 -12.89 -0.77 11.77
C SER A 84 -11.75 -1.81 11.78
N ARG A 85 -11.48 -2.48 10.66
CA ARG A 85 -10.36 -3.42 10.54
C ARG A 85 -9.09 -2.68 10.21
N PHE A 86 -9.17 -1.78 9.25
CA PHE A 86 -8.01 -1.05 8.77
C PHE A 86 -7.52 -0.02 9.79
N SER A 87 -8.39 0.55 10.63
CA SER A 87 -7.99 1.45 11.72
C SER A 87 -7.01 0.78 12.69
N ARG A 88 -7.08 -0.55 12.85
CA ARG A 88 -6.16 -1.32 13.69
C ARG A 88 -4.71 -1.24 13.22
N ILE A 89 -4.48 -1.21 11.91
CA ILE A 89 -3.13 -1.05 11.33
C ILE A 89 -2.53 0.28 11.80
N VAL A 90 -3.32 1.34 11.77
CA VAL A 90 -2.88 2.67 12.24
C VAL A 90 -2.69 2.65 13.75
N ASN A 91 -3.62 2.07 14.51
CA ASN A 91 -3.47 1.99 15.96
C ASN A 91 -2.21 1.23 16.38
N ASP A 92 -1.88 0.13 15.71
CA ASP A 92 -0.65 -0.63 15.94
C ASP A 92 0.60 0.19 15.58
N ALA A 93 0.57 0.91 14.46
CA ALA A 93 1.66 1.80 14.04
C ALA A 93 1.87 2.98 14.99
N MET A 94 0.78 3.51 15.54
CA MET A 94 0.78 4.63 16.49
C MET A 94 1.08 4.18 17.93
N GLY A 95 0.92 2.89 18.23
CA GLY A 95 1.04 2.31 19.57
C GLY A 95 -0.11 2.66 20.52
N HIS A 96 -1.20 3.24 20.00
CA HIS A 96 -2.40 3.60 20.76
C HIS A 96 -3.60 3.75 19.82
N THR A 97 -4.80 3.68 20.37
CA THR A 97 -6.04 3.91 19.60
C THR A 97 -6.24 5.39 19.35
N LEU A 98 -6.46 5.77 18.08
CA LEU A 98 -6.83 7.14 17.72
C LEU A 98 -8.32 7.40 18.03
N TRP A 99 -8.64 8.66 18.32
CA TRP A 99 -10.03 9.10 18.49
C TRP A 99 -10.32 10.34 17.62
N PRO A 100 -11.28 10.26 16.69
CA PRO A 100 -12.03 9.07 16.26
C PRO A 100 -11.14 7.99 15.63
N ASP A 101 -11.69 6.81 15.33
CA ASP A 101 -10.98 5.75 14.62
C ASP A 101 -10.43 6.23 13.27
N PHE A 102 -9.24 5.76 12.89
CA PHE A 102 -8.63 6.12 11.61
C PHE A 102 -9.42 5.57 10.43
N ASP A 103 -10.02 6.49 9.68
CA ASP A 103 -10.81 6.22 8.49
C ASP A 103 -9.98 6.50 7.23
N TRP A 104 -9.61 5.41 6.55
CA TRP A 104 -8.81 5.44 5.33
C TRP A 104 -9.58 5.96 4.10
N TYR A 105 -10.88 6.17 4.20
CA TYR A 105 -11.72 6.66 3.10
C TYR A 105 -12.14 8.13 3.29
N LYS A 106 -11.70 8.76 4.39
CA LYS A 106 -12.23 10.04 4.84
C LYS A 106 -11.91 11.22 3.94
N ASN A 107 -10.68 11.26 3.41
CA ASN A 107 -10.15 12.36 2.61
C ASN A 107 -8.90 11.91 1.83
N ASP A 108 -8.35 12.82 1.01
CA ASP A 108 -7.10 12.62 0.26
C ASP A 108 -5.97 12.04 1.12
N TYR A 109 -5.63 12.70 2.23
CA TYR A 109 -4.46 12.31 3.02
C TYR A 109 -4.61 10.95 3.70
N THR A 110 -5.77 10.67 4.30
CA THR A 110 -6.05 9.36 4.91
C THR A 110 -6.03 8.23 3.89
N THR A 111 -6.58 8.47 2.69
CA THR A 111 -6.60 7.49 1.59
C THR A 111 -5.20 7.27 1.01
N LEU A 112 -4.45 8.34 0.79
CA LEU A 112 -3.08 8.27 0.27
C LEU A 112 -2.12 7.64 1.27
N LEU A 113 -2.30 7.82 2.58
CA LEU A 113 -1.57 7.05 3.58
C LEU A 113 -1.85 5.54 3.46
N GLY A 114 -3.08 5.16 3.08
CA GLY A 114 -3.46 3.76 2.79
C GLY A 114 -2.80 3.23 1.57
N ALA A 115 -2.81 4.04 0.52
CA ALA A 115 -2.12 3.69 -0.70
C ALA A 115 -0.63 3.52 -0.46
N TYR A 116 0.00 4.43 0.30
CA TYR A 116 1.39 4.35 0.70
C TYR A 116 1.71 3.08 1.50
N TRP A 117 0.86 2.74 2.49
CA TRP A 117 1.02 1.52 3.28
C TRP A 117 1.01 0.26 2.41
N PHE A 118 -0.02 0.10 1.58
CA PHE A 118 -0.18 -1.09 0.75
C PHE A 118 0.85 -1.16 -0.37
N SER A 119 1.15 -0.05 -1.06
CA SER A 119 2.16 -0.03 -2.12
C SER A 119 3.52 -0.41 -1.55
N GLY A 120 3.91 0.17 -0.41
CA GLY A 120 5.20 -0.14 0.21
C GLY A 120 5.31 -1.55 0.76
N LEU A 121 4.22 -2.08 1.35
CA LEU A 121 4.22 -3.47 1.81
C LEU A 121 4.28 -4.44 0.63
N LEU A 122 3.60 -4.15 -0.48
CA LEU A 122 3.68 -4.95 -1.70
C LEU A 122 5.06 -4.90 -2.36
N THR A 123 5.71 -3.73 -2.41
CA THR A 123 7.10 -3.61 -2.88
C THR A 123 7.99 -4.59 -2.11
N LYS A 124 7.96 -4.53 -0.76
CA LYS A 124 8.75 -5.43 0.11
C LYS A 124 8.37 -6.90 -0.06
N CYS A 125 7.09 -7.21 -0.24
CA CYS A 125 6.66 -8.60 -0.49
C CYS A 125 7.23 -9.14 -1.81
N TYR A 126 7.18 -8.37 -2.90
CA TYR A 126 7.70 -8.83 -4.19
C TYR A 126 9.23 -8.91 -4.19
N THR A 127 9.94 -7.93 -3.63
CA THR A 127 11.41 -7.97 -3.52
C THR A 127 11.84 -9.15 -2.64
N GLY A 128 11.19 -9.36 -1.50
CA GLY A 128 11.53 -10.43 -0.55
C GLY A 128 11.24 -11.85 -1.05
N ILE A 129 10.42 -12.04 -2.09
CA ILE A 129 10.21 -13.35 -2.72
C ILE A 129 11.07 -13.58 -3.98
N LEU A 130 11.80 -12.57 -4.47
CA LEU A 130 12.59 -12.71 -5.70
C LEU A 130 13.57 -13.87 -5.63
N ASP A 131 14.25 -14.04 -4.49
CA ASP A 131 15.21 -15.14 -4.27
C ASP A 131 14.56 -16.53 -4.25
N ARG A 132 13.22 -16.59 -4.18
CA ARG A 132 12.42 -17.81 -4.21
C ARG A 132 11.68 -18.00 -5.54
N CYS A 133 11.71 -17.00 -6.44
CA CYS A 133 11.12 -17.12 -7.76
C CYS A 133 12.03 -18.03 -8.62
N GLU A 134 11.44 -19.08 -9.21
CA GLU A 134 12.18 -20.05 -10.04
C GLU A 134 11.91 -19.81 -11.53
N GLY A 135 13.00 -19.62 -12.29
CA GLY A 135 12.99 -19.52 -13.75
C GLY A 135 12.78 -18.10 -14.31
N PRO A 136 13.18 -17.86 -15.58
CA PRO A 136 13.19 -16.51 -16.15
C PRO A 136 11.83 -15.83 -16.22
N ALA A 137 10.76 -16.58 -16.50
CA ALA A 137 9.40 -16.03 -16.60
C ALA A 137 8.88 -15.54 -15.25
N THR A 138 9.03 -16.36 -14.20
CA THR A 138 8.64 -16.02 -12.82
C THR A 138 9.44 -14.83 -12.32
N ASN A 139 10.76 -14.82 -12.54
CA ASN A 139 11.64 -13.70 -12.14
C ASN A 139 11.25 -12.40 -12.84
N ARG A 140 10.94 -12.47 -14.14
CA ARG A 140 10.47 -11.31 -14.90
C ARG A 140 9.14 -10.79 -14.34
N LEU A 141 8.20 -11.66 -14.00
CA LEU A 141 6.93 -11.26 -13.40
C LEU A 141 7.12 -10.65 -12.00
N CYS A 142 7.80 -11.35 -11.09
CA CYS A 142 8.09 -10.89 -9.73
C CYS A 142 8.77 -9.51 -9.76
N GLY A 143 9.82 -9.34 -10.59
CA GLY A 143 10.54 -8.08 -10.72
C GLY A 143 9.72 -6.96 -11.36
N SER A 144 8.87 -7.28 -12.35
CA SER A 144 7.98 -6.27 -12.96
C SER A 144 6.93 -5.78 -11.96
N LEU A 145 6.40 -6.68 -11.12
CA LEU A 145 5.45 -6.33 -10.07
C LEU A 145 6.10 -5.47 -8.99
N ALA A 146 7.30 -5.85 -8.52
CA ALA A 146 8.08 -5.03 -7.58
C ALA A 146 8.30 -3.61 -8.14
N ALA A 147 8.74 -3.49 -9.39
CA ALA A 147 8.96 -2.20 -10.05
C ALA A 147 7.66 -1.38 -10.20
N ALA A 148 6.53 -2.03 -10.49
CA ALA A 148 5.24 -1.35 -10.57
C ALA A 148 4.81 -0.80 -9.20
N LYS A 149 4.96 -1.58 -8.13
CA LYS A 149 4.59 -1.17 -6.76
C LYS A 149 5.48 -0.06 -6.23
N ALA A 150 6.80 -0.13 -6.47
CA ALA A 150 7.71 0.95 -6.14
C ALA A 150 7.35 2.26 -6.86
N ARG A 151 6.96 2.18 -8.14
CA ARG A 151 6.55 3.36 -8.92
C ARG A 151 5.27 3.99 -8.35
N GLN A 152 4.28 3.18 -7.99
CA GLN A 152 3.04 3.64 -7.36
C GLN A 152 3.34 4.30 -6.02
N GLU A 153 4.14 3.64 -5.18
CA GLU A 153 4.58 4.17 -3.88
C GLU A 153 5.27 5.53 -4.03
N MET A 154 6.17 5.70 -5.00
CA MET A 154 6.88 6.97 -5.22
C MET A 154 5.96 8.11 -5.65
N VAL A 155 4.95 7.83 -6.50
CA VAL A 155 3.96 8.84 -6.89
C VAL A 155 3.16 9.30 -5.67
N ILE A 156 2.69 8.36 -4.84
CA ILE A 156 1.96 8.66 -3.60
C ILE A 156 2.86 9.42 -2.63
N ARG A 157 4.08 8.93 -2.41
CA ARG A 157 5.08 9.52 -1.50
C ARG A 157 5.40 10.96 -1.89
N THR A 158 5.45 11.28 -3.17
CA THR A 158 5.66 12.65 -3.66
C THR A 158 4.54 13.59 -3.18
N VAL A 159 3.28 13.18 -3.30
CA VAL A 159 2.13 14.00 -2.85
C VAL A 159 2.13 14.15 -1.33
N LEU A 160 2.38 13.06 -0.58
CA LEU A 160 2.47 13.11 0.87
C LEU A 160 3.64 14.00 1.33
N TYR A 161 4.78 13.93 0.66
CA TYR A 161 5.95 14.76 0.96
C TYR A 161 5.67 16.24 0.73
N GLN A 162 5.00 16.62 -0.37
CA GLN A 162 4.62 18.01 -0.60
C GLN A 162 3.74 18.59 0.51
N ASN A 163 3.05 17.73 1.26
CA ASN A 163 2.12 18.08 2.32
C ASN A 163 2.60 17.60 3.71
N PHE A 164 3.90 17.33 3.89
CA PHE A 164 4.41 16.62 5.07
C PHE A 164 4.07 17.32 6.40
N GLN A 165 3.97 18.65 6.42
CA GLN A 165 3.60 19.45 7.59
C GLN A 165 2.09 19.60 7.81
N HIS A 166 1.27 19.19 6.83
CA HIS A 166 -0.18 19.29 6.94
C HIS A 166 -0.69 18.30 7.99
N ASN A 167 -1.62 18.75 8.84
CA ASN A 167 -2.27 17.87 9.82
C ASN A 167 -3.40 17.08 9.16
N VAL A 168 -3.41 15.76 9.35
CA VAL A 168 -4.43 14.89 8.78
C VAL A 168 -5.71 15.02 9.59
N TYR A 169 -6.70 15.75 9.08
CA TYR A 169 -7.99 15.91 9.75
C TYR A 169 -8.68 14.55 10.01
N PRO A 170 -9.28 14.32 11.20
CA PRO A 170 -9.46 15.25 12.33
C PRO A 170 -8.32 15.28 13.36
N TYR A 171 -7.21 14.60 13.08
CA TYR A 171 -6.08 14.47 14.00
C TYR A 171 -5.19 15.72 13.97
N LYS A 172 -4.63 16.07 15.13
CA LYS A 172 -3.54 17.07 15.23
C LYS A 172 -2.17 16.44 14.98
N ILE A 173 -2.11 15.53 14.00
CA ILE A 173 -0.94 14.71 13.68
C ILE A 173 -0.61 14.96 12.21
N SER A 174 0.66 15.25 11.94
CA SER A 174 1.12 15.61 10.60
C SER A 174 1.16 14.40 9.66
N VAL A 175 1.08 14.66 8.35
CA VAL A 175 1.33 13.65 7.30
C VAL A 175 2.70 12.99 7.49
N ALA A 176 3.73 13.76 7.83
CA ALA A 176 5.06 13.24 8.13
C ALA A 176 5.04 12.24 9.28
N GLU A 177 4.38 12.58 10.40
CA GLU A 177 4.32 11.68 11.56
C GLU A 177 3.57 10.39 11.23
N PHE A 178 2.41 10.46 10.59
CA PHE A 178 1.70 9.27 10.14
C PHE A 178 2.56 8.41 9.23
N THR A 179 3.23 9.02 8.26
CA THR A 179 4.06 8.28 7.32
C THR A 179 5.21 7.58 8.05
N ASN A 180 5.96 8.29 8.89
CA ASN A 180 7.06 7.71 9.68
C ASN A 180 6.61 6.55 10.59
N ARG A 181 5.44 6.67 11.22
CA ARG A 181 4.86 5.62 12.08
C ARG A 181 4.52 4.38 11.28
N LEU A 182 3.88 4.57 10.12
CA LEU A 182 3.58 3.49 9.18
C LEU A 182 4.86 2.85 8.64
N SER A 183 5.88 3.62 8.25
CA SER A 183 7.15 3.07 7.75
C SER A 183 7.84 2.19 8.79
N ARG A 184 7.95 2.67 10.04
CA ARG A 184 8.50 1.88 11.15
C ARG A 184 7.69 0.62 11.44
N TYR A 185 6.36 0.69 11.33
CA TYR A 185 5.51 -0.47 11.54
C TYR A 185 5.70 -1.52 10.43
N LYS A 186 5.75 -1.07 9.17
CA LYS A 186 6.04 -1.91 7.99
C LYS A 186 7.37 -2.65 8.16
N ASP A 187 8.38 -1.96 8.65
CA ASP A 187 9.70 -2.51 8.94
C ASP A 187 9.70 -3.55 10.05
N LYS A 188 8.99 -3.27 11.16
CA LYS A 188 8.80 -4.24 12.24
C LYS A 188 8.14 -5.53 11.73
N LEU A 189 7.14 -5.42 10.85
CA LEU A 189 6.50 -6.58 10.23
C LEU A 189 7.45 -7.39 9.33
N ALA A 190 8.42 -6.71 8.70
CA ALA A 190 9.46 -7.36 7.90
C ALA A 190 10.59 -7.98 8.75
N GLY A 191 10.55 -7.85 10.08
CA GLY A 191 11.58 -8.35 10.98
C GLY A 191 12.85 -7.48 11.01
N SER A 192 12.79 -6.25 10.50
CA SER A 192 13.89 -5.29 10.64
C SER A 192 13.71 -4.43 11.90
N ASN A 193 14.80 -3.81 12.37
CA ASN A 193 14.80 -2.97 13.56
C ASN A 193 14.12 -1.59 13.37
N GLY A 194 13.35 -1.38 12.30
CA GLY A 194 12.66 -0.10 12.05
C GLY A 194 13.51 0.97 11.36
N THR A 195 14.58 0.57 10.67
CA THR A 195 15.55 1.47 10.02
C THR A 195 15.68 1.21 8.51
N ALA A 196 14.75 0.48 7.92
CA ALA A 196 14.71 0.30 6.48
C ALA A 196 13.93 1.49 5.88
N ASP A 197 12.61 1.55 5.97
CA ASP A 197 11.87 2.76 5.59
C ASP A 197 11.65 3.67 6.79
N GLU A 198 12.27 4.85 6.78
CA GLU A 198 12.27 5.76 7.92
C GLU A 198 11.13 6.79 7.84
N GLY A 199 10.42 6.84 6.71
CA GLY A 199 9.33 7.79 6.42
C GLY A 199 9.79 9.04 5.66
N LEU A 200 8.98 10.10 5.68
CA LEU A 200 9.18 11.28 4.81
C LEU A 200 10.14 12.33 5.38
N TRP A 201 10.12 12.47 6.70
CA TRP A 201 10.82 13.54 7.40
C TRP A 201 11.44 12.99 8.69
N VAL A 202 12.76 12.91 8.73
CA VAL A 202 13.50 12.13 9.72
C VAL A 202 14.67 12.95 10.27
N PRO A 203 15.25 12.59 11.43
CA PRO A 203 16.53 13.15 11.85
C PRO A 203 17.59 12.99 10.75
N SER A 204 18.50 13.96 10.62
CA SER A 204 19.53 14.00 9.58
C SER A 204 20.40 12.74 9.50
N CYS A 205 20.61 12.05 10.62
CA CYS A 205 21.38 10.80 10.65
C CYS A 205 20.69 9.60 9.97
N LEU A 206 19.38 9.70 9.73
CA LEU A 206 18.58 8.70 9.04
C LEU A 206 18.37 9.10 7.57
N GLY A 207 18.11 10.38 7.30
CA GLY A 207 17.81 10.81 5.94
C GLY A 207 19.01 10.80 4.97
N THR A 208 18.69 10.64 3.69
CA THR A 208 19.66 10.53 2.60
C THR A 208 20.61 11.73 2.56
N GLY A 209 21.92 11.46 2.60
CA GLY A 209 22.95 12.49 2.52
C GLY A 209 23.00 13.44 3.72
N GLY A 210 22.48 13.05 4.89
CA GLY A 210 22.45 13.92 6.07
C GLY A 210 21.28 14.91 6.07
N SER A 211 20.29 14.73 5.20
CA SER A 211 19.12 15.59 5.11
C SER A 211 18.04 15.16 6.10
N ASN A 212 17.21 16.10 6.56
CA ASN A 212 15.99 15.75 7.28
C ASN A 212 14.87 15.26 6.33
N SER A 213 15.03 15.45 5.02
CA SER A 213 14.11 14.96 4.01
C SER A 213 14.46 13.55 3.55
N ASN A 214 13.45 12.70 3.38
CA ASN A 214 13.61 11.33 2.92
C ASN A 214 12.55 10.99 1.84
N MET A 215 12.66 11.68 0.71
CA MET A 215 11.78 11.47 -0.46
C MET A 215 12.09 10.13 -1.14
N PHE A 216 13.36 9.77 -1.27
CA PHE A 216 13.82 8.53 -1.88
C PHE A 216 14.43 7.64 -0.80
N SER A 217 13.58 6.89 -0.12
CA SER A 217 14.03 5.92 0.88
C SER A 217 14.70 4.75 0.18
N ALA A 218 15.91 4.45 0.63
CA ALA A 218 16.77 3.42 0.06
C ALA A 218 17.75 2.90 1.11
N ASP A 219 18.29 1.71 0.87
CA ASP A 219 19.32 1.10 1.69
C ASP A 219 20.68 1.83 1.57
N SER A 220 21.72 1.29 2.21
CA SER A 220 23.07 1.86 2.18
C SER A 220 23.69 1.95 0.77
N TYR A 221 23.12 1.26 -0.22
CA TYR A 221 23.55 1.25 -1.62
C TYR A 221 22.65 2.10 -2.51
N GLY A 222 21.62 2.77 -1.96
CA GLY A 222 20.65 3.51 -2.75
C GLY A 222 19.65 2.62 -3.48
N LEU A 223 19.50 1.35 -3.06
CA LEU A 223 18.52 0.42 -3.59
C LEU A 223 17.22 0.44 -2.76
N PRO A 224 16.05 0.22 -3.39
CA PRO A 224 14.80 0.08 -2.64
C PRO A 224 14.87 -1.13 -1.69
N PHE A 225 14.24 -0.98 -0.53
CA PHE A 225 14.12 -2.03 0.50
C PHE A 225 13.27 -3.23 0.09
#